data_AF-W2TUU5-F1
#
_entry.id   AF-W2TUU5-F1
#
_cell.length_a   1.000
_cell.length_b   1.000
_cell.length_c   1.000
_cell.angle_alpha   90.00
_cell.angle_beta   90.00
_cell.angle_gamma   90.00
#
_symmetry.space_group_name_H-M   'P 1'
#
loop_
_entity.id
_entity.type
_entity.pdbx_description
1 polymer ?
#
loop_
_entity_poly.entity_id
_entity_poly.type
_entity_poly.pdbx_seq_one_letter_code
_entity_poly.pdbx_strand_id
1 'polypeptide(L)'
;FDACWNPCHDAQAVCRVYRYGQQRRTYIYRLILNNCMEKAIFNRQISKHGLQQRVVDDAQVDANITQKELETLLMYDEALDVIHDKWDTSSWDLGDEVLESVVKSRSEMLAEEPFLHESLMLEREEGL
;
A
#
# COMPACT_ATOMS: atom_id res chain seq x y z
N PHE A 1 9.94 -9.31 7.28
CA PHE A 1 9.29 -7.99 7.24
C PHE A 1 8.68 -7.97 5.87
N ASP A 2 7.45 -8.44 5.76
CA ASP A 2 6.83 -8.79 4.48
C ASP A 2 5.32 -8.62 4.64
N ALA A 3 4.63 -8.28 3.55
CA ALA A 3 3.19 -8.03 3.54
C ALA A 3 2.44 -9.30 3.98
N CYS A 4 2.06 -9.37 5.25
CA CYS A 4 1.34 -10.52 5.79
C CYS A 4 -0.05 -10.60 5.15
N TRP A 5 -0.47 -11.77 4.67
CA TRP A 5 -1.81 -11.97 4.09
C TRP A 5 -2.99 -11.54 4.98
N ASN A 6 -2.75 -11.32 6.28
CA ASN A 6 -3.72 -10.83 7.25
C ASN A 6 -3.45 -9.35 7.63
N PRO A 7 -4.31 -8.40 7.24
CA PRO A 7 -4.13 -6.98 7.55
C PRO A 7 -4.15 -6.66 9.06
N CYS A 8 -4.73 -7.53 9.89
CA CYS A 8 -4.75 -7.34 11.34
C CYS A 8 -3.35 -7.38 11.98
N HIS A 9 -2.39 -8.09 11.37
CA HIS A 9 -1.01 -8.12 11.86
C HIS A 9 -0.34 -6.76 11.71
N ASP A 10 -0.58 -6.07 10.60
CA ASP A 10 0.00 -4.76 10.34
C ASP A 10 -0.59 -3.71 11.28
N ALA A 11 -1.91 -3.74 11.47
CA ALA A 11 -2.59 -2.86 12.43
C ALA A 11 -2.03 -3.04 13.85
N GLN A 12 -1.80 -4.28 14.30
CA GLN A 12 -1.18 -4.55 15.60
C GLN A 12 0.26 -4.00 15.69
N ALA A 13 1.05 -4.10 14.62
CA ALA A 13 2.40 -3.56 14.59
C ALA A 13 2.39 -2.02 14.72
N VAL A 14 1.47 -1.35 14.02
CA VAL A 14 1.25 0.09 14.12
C VAL A 14 0.91 0.50 15.55
N CYS A 15 -0.02 -0.20 16.21
CA CYS A 15 -0.42 0.10 17.59
C CYS A 15 0.71 -0.07 18.63
N ARG A 16 1.84 -0.71 18.30
CA ARG A 16 3.00 -0.77 19.20
C ARG A 16 3.72 0.57 19.30
N VAL A 17 3.70 1.36 18.23
CA VAL A 17 4.38 2.66 18.13
C VAL A 17 3.38 3.80 18.31
N TYR A 18 2.25 3.75 17.61
CA TYR A 18 1.18 4.72 17.74
C TYR A 18 0.22 4.29 18.85
N ARG A 19 0.49 4.79 20.07
CA ARG A 19 -0.28 4.47 21.29
C ARG A 19 -0.30 5.63 22.29
N TYR A 20 -1.22 5.57 23.24
CA TYR A 20 -1.29 6.51 24.35
C TYR A 20 0.06 6.65 25.07
N GLY A 21 0.44 7.90 25.35
CA GLY A 21 1.72 8.26 25.95
C GLY A 21 2.83 8.54 24.93
N GLN A 22 2.61 8.30 23.64
CA GLN A 22 3.51 8.82 22.61
C GLN A 22 3.38 10.35 22.51
N GLN A 23 4.50 11.05 22.62
CA GLN A 23 4.55 12.52 22.55
C GLN A 23 5.17 13.04 21.24
N ARG A 24 5.89 12.18 20.50
CA ARG A 24 6.56 12.56 19.26
C ARG A 24 5.69 12.22 18.05
N ARG A 25 5.73 13.08 17.03
CA ARG A 25 5.12 12.79 15.72
C ARG A 25 5.71 11.50 15.17
N THR A 26 4.84 10.60 14.73
CA THR A 26 5.20 9.25 14.28
C THR A 26 4.69 9.08 12.85
N TYR A 27 5.55 8.57 11.97
CA TYR A 27 5.21 8.23 10.59
C TYR A 27 5.36 6.73 10.39
N ILE A 28 4.52 6.17 9.51
CA ILE A 28 4.48 4.73 9.24
C ILE A 28 4.64 4.57 7.73
N TYR A 29 5.77 4.02 7.31
CA TYR A 29 6.04 3.76 5.90
C TYR A 29 5.78 2.29 5.60
N ARG A 30 5.05 2.07 4.51
CA ARG A 30 4.85 0.75 3.93
C ARG A 30 5.57 0.72 2.58
N LEU A 31 6.66 -0.01 2.52
CA LEU A 31 7.37 -0.26 1.27
C LEU A 31 6.74 -1.48 0.61
N ILE A 32 6.49 -1.39 -0.70
CA ILE A 32 5.87 -2.45 -1.49
C ILE A 32 6.68 -2.57 -2.77
N LEU A 33 7.19 -3.75 -3.07
CA LEU A 33 7.84 -4.00 -4.35
C LEU A 33 6.80 -3.98 -5.47
N ASN A 34 7.05 -3.15 -6.48
CA ASN A 34 6.26 -3.16 -7.71
C ASN A 34 6.60 -4.38 -8.57
N ASN A 35 5.70 -4.76 -9.47
CA ASN A 35 5.82 -5.94 -10.35
C ASN A 35 6.17 -7.26 -9.62
N CYS A 36 5.80 -7.37 -8.34
CA CYS A 36 6.03 -8.55 -7.51
C CYS A 36 4.72 -9.03 -6.89
N MET A 37 4.73 -10.27 -6.40
CA MET A 37 3.60 -10.84 -5.65
C MET A 37 3.18 -9.93 -4.47
N GLU A 38 4.12 -9.18 -3.90
CA GLU A 38 3.86 -8.23 -2.80
C GLU A 38 2.80 -7.17 -3.14
N LYS A 39 2.87 -6.55 -4.33
CA LYS A 39 1.87 -5.57 -4.80
C LYS A 39 0.48 -6.18 -4.87
N ALA A 40 0.38 -7.43 -5.31
CA ALA A 40 -0.89 -8.12 -5.42
C ALA A 40 -1.46 -8.55 -4.06
N ILE A 41 -0.60 -8.97 -3.12
CA ILE A 41 -0.99 -9.20 -1.72
C ILE A 41 -1.53 -7.90 -1.12
N PHE A 42 -0.83 -6.78 -1.32
CA PHE A 42 -1.25 -5.47 -0.84
C PHE A 42 -2.62 -5.04 -1.39
N ASN A 43 -2.84 -5.15 -2.71
CA ASN A 43 -4.13 -4.82 -3.33
C ASN A 43 -5.29 -5.66 -2.77
N ARG A 44 -5.01 -6.91 -2.41
CA ARG A 44 -5.97 -7.79 -1.73
C ARG A 44 -6.19 -7.39 -0.28
N GLN A 45 -5.16 -6.98 0.45
CA GLN A 45 -5.32 -6.44 1.81
C GLN A 45 -6.23 -5.21 1.80
N ILE A 46 -6.02 -4.26 0.88
CA ILE A 46 -6.89 -3.08 0.69
C ILE A 46 -8.33 -3.52 0.42
N SER A 47 -8.52 -4.45 -0.51
CA SER A 47 -9.85 -4.96 -0.85
C SER A 47 -10.54 -5.64 0.35
N LYS A 48 -9.80 -6.45 1.11
CA LYS A 48 -10.31 -7.11 2.32
C LYS A 48 -10.60 -6.09 3.43
N HIS A 49 -9.79 -5.05 3.59
CA HIS A 49 -10.01 -4.01 4.59
C HIS A 49 -11.27 -3.20 4.28
N GLY A 50 -11.43 -2.76 3.02
CA GLY A 50 -12.67 -2.10 2.58
C GLY A 50 -13.89 -3.00 2.74
N LEU A 51 -13.76 -4.30 2.47
CA LEU A 51 -14.84 -5.25 2.74
C LEU A 51 -15.13 -5.41 4.23
N GLN A 52 -14.11 -5.49 5.10
CA GLN A 52 -14.29 -5.58 6.56
C GLN A 52 -15.02 -4.36 7.13
N GLN A 53 -14.76 -3.16 6.61
CA GLN A 53 -15.51 -1.96 6.97
C GLN A 53 -16.99 -2.08 6.52
N ARG A 54 -17.25 -2.64 5.34
CA ARG A 54 -18.61 -2.84 4.78
C ARG A 54 -19.36 -4.06 5.30
N VAL A 55 -18.69 -5.07 5.86
CA VAL A 55 -19.33 -6.27 6.45
C VAL A 55 -20.06 -5.91 7.76
N VAL A 56 -19.80 -4.72 8.31
CA VAL A 56 -20.66 -4.10 9.32
C VAL A 56 -22.07 -3.77 8.76
N ASP A 57 -22.23 -3.71 7.43
CA ASP A 57 -23.48 -3.44 6.68
C ASP A 57 -24.11 -4.68 6.00
N ASP A 58 -23.80 -5.91 6.44
CA ASP A 58 -24.49 -7.17 6.05
C ASP A 58 -24.40 -7.57 4.55
N ALA A 59 -23.49 -6.98 3.77
CA ALA A 59 -23.24 -7.35 2.37
C ALA A 59 -22.05 -8.32 2.23
N GLN A 60 -22.33 -9.61 2.11
CA GLN A 60 -21.31 -10.64 1.91
C GLN A 60 -20.92 -10.73 0.42
N VAL A 61 -19.71 -10.27 0.07
CA VAL A 61 -19.14 -10.45 -1.28
C VAL A 61 -18.20 -11.65 -1.26
N ASP A 62 -18.52 -12.69 -2.02
CA ASP A 62 -17.67 -13.86 -2.18
C ASP A 62 -16.35 -13.50 -2.89
N ALA A 63 -15.26 -13.45 -2.12
CA ALA A 63 -13.91 -13.19 -2.61
C ALA A 63 -13.25 -14.48 -3.15
N ASN A 64 -13.85 -15.08 -4.18
CA ASN A 64 -13.29 -16.27 -4.83
C ASN A 64 -12.21 -15.87 -5.85
N ILE A 65 -11.00 -16.43 -5.70
CA ILE A 65 -9.88 -16.23 -6.63
C ILE A 65 -10.10 -17.14 -7.84
N THR A 66 -10.06 -16.56 -9.04
CA THR A 66 -10.13 -17.35 -10.28
C THR A 66 -8.76 -17.97 -10.59
N GLN A 67 -8.73 -19.17 -11.17
CA GLN A 67 -7.47 -19.86 -11.54
C GLN A 67 -6.55 -19.00 -12.42
N LYS A 68 -7.14 -18.21 -13.34
CA LYS A 68 -6.42 -17.24 -14.18
C LYS A 68 -5.71 -16.16 -13.36
N GLU A 69 -6.35 -15.66 -12.30
CA GLU A 69 -5.74 -14.67 -11.41
C GLU A 69 -4.60 -15.29 -10.60
N LEU A 70 -4.73 -16.55 -10.20
CA LEU A 70 -3.66 -17.27 -9.51
C LEU A 70 -2.43 -17.44 -10.41
N GLU A 71 -2.61 -17.78 -11.68
CA GLU A 71 -1.52 -17.89 -12.65
C GLU A 71 -0.81 -16.54 -12.85
N THR A 72 -1.57 -15.44 -12.96
CA THR A 72 -1.00 -14.08 -13.04
C THR A 72 -0.18 -13.70 -11.80
N LEU A 73 -0.50 -14.22 -10.61
CA LEU A 73 0.30 -13.94 -9.40
C LEU A 73 1.64 -14.64 -9.33
N LEU A 74 1.77 -15.77 -10.04
CA LEU A 74 2.95 -16.63 -10.00
C LEU A 74 3.92 -16.32 -11.15
N MET A 75 3.49 -15.52 -12.11
CA MET A 75 4.27 -15.13 -13.27
C MET A 75 4.83 -13.73 -13.05
N TYR A 76 6.16 -13.62 -13.09
CA TYR A 76 6.85 -12.34 -13.22
C TYR A 76 6.88 -11.97 -14.70
N ASP A 77 6.49 -10.74 -15.02
CA ASP A 77 6.56 -10.21 -16.37
C ASP A 77 7.56 -9.05 -16.42
N GLU A 78 8.73 -9.29 -16.99
CA GLU A 78 9.81 -8.29 -17.14
C GLU A 78 9.35 -7.09 -17.99
N ALA A 79 8.34 -7.24 -18.85
CA ALA A 79 7.80 -6.13 -19.62
C ALA A 79 7.05 -5.08 -18.78
N LEU A 80 6.66 -5.44 -17.54
CA LEU A 80 6.01 -4.54 -16.59
C LEU A 80 7.01 -3.80 -15.68
N ASP A 81 8.31 -4.07 -15.82
CA ASP A 81 9.31 -3.35 -15.06
C ASP A 81 9.37 -1.89 -15.48
N VAL A 82 9.14 -1.01 -14.50
CA VAL A 82 9.13 0.42 -14.75
C VAL A 82 10.50 1.00 -14.47
N ILE A 83 11.21 1.36 -15.53
CA ILE A 83 12.45 2.13 -15.44
C ILE A 83 12.05 3.60 -15.55
N HIS A 84 12.08 4.32 -14.43
CA HIS A 84 11.88 5.76 -14.42
C HIS A 84 13.23 6.49 -14.44
N ASP A 85 13.30 7.56 -15.23
CA ASP A 85 14.25 8.62 -14.96
C ASP A 85 13.89 9.31 -13.64
N LYS A 86 14.82 10.14 -13.14
CA LYS A 86 14.64 10.85 -11.88
C LYS A 86 13.31 11.62 -11.87
N TRP A 87 12.42 11.29 -10.93
CA TRP A 87 11.14 11.99 -10.75
C TRP A 87 11.36 13.48 -10.47
N ASP A 88 10.46 14.32 -11.00
CA ASP A 88 10.38 15.73 -10.60
C ASP A 88 9.64 15.82 -9.27
N THR A 89 10.41 15.93 -8.18
CA THR A 89 9.90 15.89 -6.81
C THR A 89 9.52 17.27 -6.27
N SER A 90 9.57 18.32 -7.10
CA SER A 90 9.34 19.70 -6.67
C SER A 90 7.88 20.01 -6.32
N SER A 91 6.93 19.21 -6.82
CA SER A 91 5.49 19.37 -6.59
C SER A 91 4.94 18.54 -5.43
N TRP A 92 5.71 17.59 -4.90
CA TRP A 92 5.21 16.61 -3.92
C TRP A 92 5.19 17.21 -2.51
N ASP A 93 4.00 17.38 -1.94
CA ASP A 93 3.83 17.75 -0.52
C ASP A 93 3.69 16.50 0.35
N LEU A 94 4.82 16.04 0.88
CA LEU A 94 4.90 14.80 1.67
C LEU A 94 4.70 15.04 3.18
N GLY A 95 4.79 16.29 3.63
CA GLY A 95 4.60 16.68 5.04
C GLY A 95 5.56 16.05 6.06
N ASP A 96 6.63 15.38 5.59
CA ASP A 96 7.64 14.67 6.38
C ASP A 96 9.06 14.90 5.83
N GLU A 97 9.95 15.38 6.70
CA GLU A 97 11.35 15.70 6.39
C GLU A 97 12.16 14.46 5.99
N VAL A 98 11.89 13.30 6.62
CA VAL A 98 12.65 12.08 6.35
C VAL A 98 12.31 11.56 4.96
N LEU A 99 11.02 11.38 4.66
CA LEU A 99 10.57 10.94 3.35
C LEU A 99 11.00 11.91 2.25
N GLU A 100 10.91 13.21 2.49
CA GLU A 100 11.36 14.24 1.54
C GLU A 100 12.87 14.11 1.25
N SER A 101 13.69 13.88 2.27
CA SER A 101 15.14 13.67 2.08
C SER A 101 15.45 12.41 1.27
N VAL A 102 14.73 11.32 1.52
CA VAL A 102 14.90 10.04 0.82
C VAL A 102 14.49 10.17 -0.64
N VAL A 103 13.31 10.76 -0.89
CA VAL A 103 12.78 11.02 -2.23
C VAL A 103 13.74 11.88 -3.05
N LYS A 104 14.25 12.98 -2.49
CA LYS A 104 15.23 13.84 -3.21
C LYS A 104 16.53 13.11 -3.55
N SER A 105 16.96 12.20 -2.66
CA SER A 105 18.23 11.48 -2.82
C SER A 105 18.15 10.26 -3.74
N ARG A 106 17.01 9.57 -3.78
CA ARG A 106 16.83 8.26 -4.43
C ARG A 106 15.50 8.15 -5.18
N SER A 107 15.01 9.25 -5.76
CA SER A 107 13.74 9.24 -6.49
C SER A 107 13.72 8.21 -7.62
N GLU A 108 14.85 7.98 -8.29
CA GLU A 108 15.03 6.95 -9.34
C GLU A 108 14.66 5.52 -8.91
N MET A 109 14.66 5.21 -7.62
CA MET A 109 14.31 3.87 -7.10
C MET A 109 12.81 3.68 -6.88
N LEU A 110 12.01 4.75 -6.99
CA LEU A 110 10.57 4.69 -6.78
C LEU A 110 9.86 4.34 -8.08
N ALA A 111 9.05 3.29 -8.04
CA ALA A 111 8.23 2.86 -9.16
C ALA A 111 6.94 3.69 -9.31
N GLU A 112 6.47 4.32 -8.23
CA GLU A 112 5.25 5.14 -8.19
C GLU A 112 5.47 6.31 -7.21
N GLU A 113 4.67 7.37 -7.35
CA GLU A 113 4.62 8.47 -6.39
C GLU A 113 4.17 7.96 -5.01
N PRO A 114 4.86 8.31 -3.91
CA PRO A 114 4.41 7.96 -2.57
C PRO A 114 3.04 8.60 -2.27
N PHE A 115 2.07 7.77 -1.89
CA PHE A 115 0.72 8.23 -1.54
C PHE A 115 0.32 7.78 -0.13
N LEU A 116 -0.70 8.42 0.42
CA LEU A 116 -1.24 8.06 1.73
C LEU A 116 -2.04 6.77 1.63
N HIS A 117 -1.78 5.80 2.52
CA HIS A 117 -2.51 4.54 2.53
C HIS A 117 -4.05 4.72 2.61
N GLU A 118 -4.51 5.77 3.30
CA GLU A 118 -5.93 6.09 3.46
C GLU A 118 -6.60 6.58 2.16
N SER A 119 -5.86 7.16 1.20
CA SER A 119 -6.45 7.64 -0.06
C SER A 119 -7.02 6.49 -0.89
N LEU A 120 -6.38 5.32 -0.85
CA LEU A 120 -6.86 4.11 -1.54
C LEU A 120 -8.17 3.56 -0.96
N MET A 121 -8.52 3.94 0.28
CA MET A 121 -9.81 3.59 0.88
C MET A 121 -10.91 4.52 0.34
N LEU A 122 -10.60 5.82 0.18
CA LEU A 122 -11.53 6.87 -0.24
C LEU A 122 -11.88 6.82 -1.73
N GLU A 123 -10.91 6.57 -2.62
CA GLU A 123 -11.15 6.46 -4.07
C GLU A 123 -12.19 5.38 -4.43
N ARG A 124 -12.36 4.38 -3.56
CA ARG A 124 -13.31 3.29 -3.75
C ARG A 124 -14.70 3.54 -3.13
N GLU A 125 -14.84 4.63 -2.37
CA GLU A 125 -16.14 5.16 -1.95
C GLU A 125 -16.77 6.02 -3.06
N GLU A 126 -15.96 6.78 -3.81
CA GLU A 126 -16.42 7.68 -4.87
C GLU A 126 -16.70 6.98 -6.23
N GLY A 127 -16.23 5.74 -6.41
CA GLY A 127 -16.49 4.93 -7.61
C GLY A 127 -17.89 4.26 -7.67
N LEU A 128 -18.85 4.77 -6.88
CA LEU A 128 -20.26 4.37 -6.80
C LEU A 128 -21.16 5.56 -7.13
#